data_AF-A0A6A1W4J5-F1
#
_entry.id   AF-A0A6A1W4J5-F1
#
_cell.length_a   1.000
_cell.length_b   1.000
_cell.length_c   1.000
_cell.angle_alpha   90.00
_cell.angle_beta   90.00
_cell.angle_gamma   90.00
#
_symmetry.space_group_name_H-M   'P 1'
#
loop_
_entity.id
_entity.type
_entity.pdbx_description
1 polymer ?
#
loop_
_entity_poly.entity_id
_entity_poly.type
_entity_poly.pdbx_seq_one_letter_code
_entity_poly.pdbx_strand_id
1 'polypeptide(L)'
;MIRYESRLIKGIIEEVLSKVNRSRLQVATHPIGIDIRVKQMKDLLKLGTSDVRIAGIYGMGGIGKTTPAKALYNNICDGFEGSSCLLNIKEVSDN
;
A
#
# COMPACT_ATOMS: atom_id res chain seq x y z
N MET A 1 -20.46 32.72 4.73
CA MET A 1 -19.07 32.77 4.23
C MET A 1 -18.10 32.05 5.17
N ILE A 2 -17.94 32.48 6.43
CA ILE A 2 -16.96 31.91 7.41
C ILE A 2 -17.08 30.39 7.61
N ARG A 3 -18.30 29.82 7.62
CA ARG A 3 -18.50 28.36 7.77
C ARG A 3 -18.00 27.54 6.58
N TYR A 4 -17.97 28.12 5.38
CA TYR A 4 -17.50 27.42 4.17
C TYR A 4 -15.98 27.33 4.17
N GLU A 5 -15.30 28.45 4.46
CA GLU A 5 -13.84 28.51 4.58
C GLU A 5 -13.32 27.57 5.66
N SER A 6 -13.95 27.55 6.84
CA SER A 6 -13.60 26.63 7.94
C SER A 6 -13.67 25.15 7.52
N ARG A 7 -14.71 24.76 6.78
CA ARG A 7 -14.86 23.36 6.29
C ARG A 7 -13.83 23.01 5.24
N LEU A 8 -13.55 23.94 4.31
CA LEU A 8 -12.52 23.77 3.29
C LEU A 8 -11.14 23.57 3.93
N ILE A 9 -10.76 24.46 4.85
CA ILE A 9 -9.48 24.37 5.57
C ILE A 9 -9.35 23.04 6.29
N LYS A 10 -10.41 22.60 6.99
CA LYS A 10 -10.41 21.30 7.69
C LYS A 10 -10.21 20.14 6.72
N GLY A 11 -10.92 20.12 5.59
CA GLY A 11 -10.79 19.08 4.57
C GLY A 11 -9.37 19.02 3.98
N ILE A 12 -8.77 20.19 3.72
CA ILE A 12 -7.38 20.26 3.25
C ILE A 12 -6.42 19.69 4.31
N ILE A 13 -6.59 20.06 5.59
CA ILE A 13 -5.75 19.54 6.67
C ILE A 13 -5.87 18.01 6.77
N GLU A 14 -7.09 17.48 6.73
CA GLU A 14 -7.33 16.03 6.78
C GLU A 14 -6.67 15.31 5.60
N GLU A 15 -6.83 15.83 4.38
CA GLU A 15 -6.21 15.26 3.18
C GLU A 15 -4.68 15.29 3.27
N VAL A 16 -4.09 16.43 3.65
CA VAL A 16 -2.63 16.56 3.81
C VAL A 16 -2.11 15.62 4.89
N LEU A 17 -2.75 15.57 6.06
CA LEU A 17 -2.35 14.67 7.15
C LEU A 17 -2.44 13.19 6.72
N SER A 18 -3.48 12.82 5.97
CA SER A 18 -3.64 11.46 5.46
C SER A 18 -2.50 11.04 4.52
N LYS A 19 -1.91 11.98 3.78
CA LYS A 19 -0.78 11.74 2.87
C LYS A 19 0.56 11.79 3.61
N VAL A 20 0.73 12.72 4.55
CA VAL A 20 1.99 12.93 5.30
C VAL A 20 2.21 11.86 6.37
N ASN A 21 1.17 11.44 7.08
CA ASN A 21 1.31 10.46 8.16
C ASN A 21 1.46 9.01 7.67
N ARG A 22 1.44 8.77 6.35
CA ARG A 22 1.62 7.42 5.79
C ARG A 22 3.10 7.06 5.74
N SER A 23 3.49 6.16 6.64
CA SER A 23 4.81 5.56 6.66
C SER A 23 5.06 4.72 5.41
N ARG A 24 5.97 5.15 4.55
CA ARG A 24 6.46 4.33 3.44
C ARG A 24 7.30 3.17 3.98
N LEU A 25 7.11 2.00 3.41
CA LEU A 25 7.83 0.80 3.79
C LEU A 25 9.24 0.81 3.17
N GLN A 26 10.25 0.40 3.94
CA GLN A 26 11.57 0.12 3.38
C GLN A 26 11.46 -1.12 2.46
N VAL A 27 11.70 -0.90 1.17
CA VAL A 27 11.59 -1.92 0.13
C VAL A 27 12.85 -2.77 0.05
N ALA A 28 13.96 -2.18 -0.39
CA ALA A 28 15.29 -2.80 -0.47
C ALA A 28 16.35 -1.69 -0.66
N THR A 29 17.60 -1.96 -0.31
CA THR A 29 18.71 -1.02 -0.56
C THR A 29 19.02 -0.87 -2.05
N HIS A 30 18.97 -1.98 -2.80
CA HIS A 30 19.24 -2.00 -4.24
C HIS A 30 18.15 -2.82 -4.97
N PRO A 31 16.94 -2.26 -5.17
CA PRO A 31 15.85 -2.99 -5.81
C PRO A 31 16.11 -3.11 -7.32
N ILE A 32 16.39 -4.32 -7.80
CA ILE A 32 16.51 -4.61 -9.24
C ILE A 32 15.24 -5.28 -9.76
N GLY A 33 14.74 -4.79 -10.90
CA GLY A 33 13.58 -5.35 -11.62
C GLY A 33 12.26 -5.25 -10.84
N ILE A 34 12.19 -4.40 -9.81
CA ILE A 34 11.01 -4.30 -8.96
C ILE A 34 9.84 -3.62 -9.68
N ASP A 35 10.13 -2.65 -10.54
CA ASP A 35 9.11 -1.87 -11.24
C ASP A 35 8.28 -2.76 -12.18
N ILE A 36 8.94 -3.71 -12.85
CA ILE A 36 8.28 -4.69 -13.72
C ILE A 36 7.32 -5.56 -12.91
N ARG A 37 7.78 -6.07 -11.75
CA ARG A 37 6.94 -6.90 -10.85
C ARG A 37 5.75 -6.11 -10.29
N VAL A 38 5.98 -4.85 -9.90
CA VAL A 38 4.91 -3.95 -9.43
C VAL A 38 3.89 -3.73 -10.54
N LYS A 39 4.34 -3.45 -11.78
CA LYS A 39 3.44 -3.29 -12.93
C LYS A 39 2.57 -4.52 -13.16
N GLN A 40 3.17 -5.71 -13.19
CA GLN A 40 2.43 -6.97 -13.34
C GLN A 40 1.37 -7.17 -12.25
N MET A 41 1.70 -6.85 -10.99
CA MET A 41 0.73 -6.95 -9.90
C MET A 41 -0.40 -5.93 -10.01
N LYS A 42 -0.14 -4.70 -10.48
CA LYS A 42 -1.20 -3.72 -10.75
C LYS A 42 -2.17 -4.21 -11.81
N ASP A 43 -1.66 -4.81 -12.88
CA ASP A 43 -2.46 -5.36 -13.97
C ASP A 43 -3.34 -6.52 -13.46
N LEU A 44 -2.76 -7.42 -12.65
CA LEU A 44 -3.51 -8.51 -11.99
C LEU A 44 -4.61 -7.98 -11.06
N LEU A 45 -4.31 -6.93 -10.29
CA LEU A 45 -5.25 -6.29 -9.38
C LEU A 45 -6.22 -5.34 -10.09
N LYS A 46 -6.12 -5.12 -11.41
CA LYS A 46 -6.86 -4.15 -12.24
C LYS A 46 -7.30 -2.89 -11.47
N LEU A 47 -6.34 -2.19 -10.89
CA LEU A 47 -6.60 -1.04 -10.01
C LEU A 47 -7.54 -0.03 -10.68
N GLY A 48 -8.50 0.51 -9.92
CA GLY A 48 -9.50 1.48 -10.42
C GLY A 48 -10.92 0.92 -10.55
N THR A 49 -11.16 -0.36 -10.25
CA THR A 49 -12.52 -0.92 -10.09
C THR A 49 -12.95 -0.87 -8.62
N SER A 50 -14.26 -0.78 -8.35
CA SER A 50 -14.83 -0.74 -6.99
C SER A 50 -14.87 -2.10 -6.27
N ASP A 51 -14.45 -3.18 -6.92
CA ASP A 51 -14.51 -4.54 -6.37
C ASP A 51 -13.35 -4.86 -5.40
N VAL A 52 -13.63 -5.73 -4.43
CA VAL A 52 -12.59 -6.29 -3.55
C VAL A 52 -11.76 -7.33 -4.31
N ARG A 53 -10.44 -7.19 -4.29
CA ARG A 53 -9.51 -8.16 -4.90
C ARG A 53 -8.42 -8.59 -3.94
N ILE A 54 -8.10 -9.88 -4.03
CA ILE A 54 -7.04 -10.54 -3.26
C ILE A 54 -6.06 -11.17 -4.25
N ALA A 55 -4.78 -10.93 -4.05
CA ALA A 55 -3.69 -11.57 -4.80
C ALA A 55 -2.66 -12.13 -3.82
N GLY A 56 -2.21 -13.36 -4.10
CA GLY A 56 -1.18 -14.03 -3.31
C GLY A 56 0.15 -14.07 -4.05
N ILE A 57 1.25 -13.82 -3.33
CA ILE A 57 2.61 -14.07 -3.83
C ILE A 57 3.13 -15.32 -3.11
N TYR A 58 3.36 -16.40 -3.85
CA TYR A 58 3.81 -17.67 -3.32
C TYR A 58 5.16 -18.10 -3.93
N GLY A 59 5.80 -19.09 -3.33
CA GLY A 59 7.11 -19.60 -3.76
C GLY A 59 8.02 -19.91 -2.58
N MET A 60 9.26 -20.32 -2.86
CA MET A 60 10.22 -20.76 -1.85
C MET A 60 10.51 -19.71 -0.77
N GLY A 61 10.90 -20.16 0.42
CA GLY A 61 11.37 -19.29 1.51
C GLY A 61 12.58 -18.45 1.07
N GLY A 62 12.72 -17.25 1.64
CA GLY A 62 13.88 -16.39 1.41
C GLY A 62 13.97 -15.67 0.05
N ILE A 63 13.14 -16.01 -0.95
CA ILE A 63 13.21 -15.44 -2.31
C ILE A 63 12.79 -13.95 -2.41
N GLY A 64 12.38 -13.34 -1.29
CA GLY A 64 12.05 -11.92 -1.24
C GLY A 64 10.64 -11.56 -1.72
N LYS A 65 9.65 -12.48 -1.60
CA LYS A 65 8.23 -12.24 -1.98
C LYS A 65 7.61 -10.98 -1.37
N THR A 66 7.97 -10.68 -0.12
CA THR A 66 7.47 -9.50 0.59
C THR A 66 8.02 -8.20 0.01
N THR A 67 9.19 -8.22 -0.63
CA THR A 67 9.84 -7.03 -1.20
C THR A 67 9.01 -6.35 -2.29
N PRO A 68 8.57 -7.04 -3.36
CA PRO A 68 7.70 -6.43 -4.36
C PRO A 68 6.30 -6.12 -3.81
N ALA A 69 5.79 -6.84 -2.79
CA ALA A 69 4.53 -6.48 -2.11
C ALA A 69 4.63 -5.13 -1.38
N LYS A 70 5.73 -4.89 -0.66
CA LYS A 70 6.01 -3.58 -0.03
C LYS A 70 6.12 -2.46 -1.06
N ALA A 71 6.78 -2.72 -2.18
CA ALA A 71 6.91 -1.75 -3.27
C ALA A 71 5.55 -1.40 -3.88
N LEU A 72 4.70 -2.41 -4.11
CA LEU A 72 3.34 -2.20 -4.59
C LEU A 72 2.52 -1.38 -3.60
N TYR A 73 2.57 -1.70 -2.31
CA TYR A 73 1.88 -0.94 -1.26
C TYR A 73 2.24 0.55 -1.30
N ASN A 74 3.54 0.88 -1.27
CA ASN A 74 4.02 2.27 -1.36
C ASN A 74 3.56 2.99 -2.63
N ASN A 75 3.29 2.25 -3.69
CA ASN A 75 2.93 2.81 -4.99
C ASN A 75 1.42 3.09 -5.12
N ILE A 76 0.59 2.35 -4.39
CA ILE A 76 -0.87 2.40 -4.56
C ILE A 76 -1.60 2.94 -3.33
N CYS A 77 -0.96 2.97 -2.16
CA CYS A 77 -1.63 3.33 -0.90
C CYS A 77 -2.39 4.64 -1.03
N ASP A 78 -1.78 5.67 -1.63
CA ASP A 78 -2.32 7.03 -1.78
C ASP A 78 -3.58 7.13 -2.63
N GLY A 79 -3.91 6.08 -3.40
CA GLY A 79 -5.16 5.98 -4.16
C GLY A 79 -6.36 5.48 -3.35
N PHE A 80 -6.19 5.13 -2.07
CA PHE A 80 -7.25 4.60 -1.21
C PHE A 80 -7.53 5.55 -0.03
N GLU A 81 -8.79 5.61 0.42
CA GLU A 81 -9.22 6.36 1.61
C GLU A 81 -8.43 5.89 2.86
N GLY A 82 -8.23 4.58 2.99
CA GLY A 82 -7.39 3.97 4.01
C GLY A 82 -6.48 2.90 3.44
N SER A 83 -5.31 2.71 4.05
CA SER A 83 -4.35 1.67 3.68
C SER A 83 -3.59 1.17 4.90
N SER A 84 -3.36 -0.13 4.99
CA SER A 84 -2.54 -0.74 6.04
C SER A 84 -1.64 -1.85 5.47
N CYS A 85 -0.51 -2.09 6.13
CA CYS A 85 0.38 -3.19 5.81
C CYS A 85 0.73 -3.95 7.09
N LEU A 86 0.31 -5.19 7.18
CA LEU A 86 0.62 -6.08 8.30
C LEU A 86 1.85 -6.91 7.92
N LEU A 87 2.95 -6.69 8.64
CA LEU A 87 4.23 -7.38 8.44
C LEU A 87 4.52 -8.29 9.62
N ASN A 88 5.41 -9.27 9.40
CA ASN A 88 5.89 -10.19 10.43
C ASN A 88 4.78 -10.97 11.15
N ILE A 89 3.68 -11.25 10.45
CA ILE A 89 2.65 -12.14 10.94
C ILE A 89 3.26 -13.54 11.01
N LYS A 90 3.36 -14.08 12.22
CA LYS A 90 3.71 -15.48 12.46
C LYS A 90 2.42 -16.27 12.57
N GLU A 91 2.43 -17.49 12.05
CA GLU A 91 1.37 -18.45 12.33
C GLU A 91 1.38 -18.74 13.83
N VAL A 92 0.27 -18.48 14.49
CA VAL A 92 0.05 -18.92 15.87
C VAL A 92 -0.50 -20.33 15.74
N SER A 93 0.34 -21.32 16.02
CA SER A 93 -0.11 -22.70 16.15
C SER A 93 -0.67 -22.90 17.56
N ASP A 94 -1.97 -23.15 17.66
CA ASP A 94 -2.55 -23.68 18.90
C ASP A 94 -2.07 -25.13 19.05
N ASN A 95 -1.35 -25.40 20.15
CA ASN A 95 -0.99 -26.76 20.58
C ASN A 95 -2.13 -27.38 21.39
#